data_AF-A0A432EJK6-F1
#
_entry.id   AF-A0A432EJK6-F1
#
_cell.length_a   1.000
_cell.length_b   1.000
_cell.length_c   1.000
_cell.angle_alpha   90.00
_cell.angle_beta   90.00
_cell.angle_gamma   90.00
#
_symmetry.space_group_name_H-M   'P 1'
#
loop_
_entity.id
_entity.type
_entity.pdbx_description
1 polymer ?
#
loop_
_entity_poly.entity_id
_entity_poly.type
_entity_poly.pdbx_seq_one_letter_code
_entity_poly.pdbx_strand_id
1 'polypeptide(L)'
;MTVSSIISKLLRALLVVVLLGLAGWFFLWYDARPANRFCDSLALGDTRDRVINAARAAGYAVTAAEGGKILRTSASDNPWFSMACVTTFDADKVIRKEVQATD
;
A
#
# COMPACT_ATOMS: atom_id res chain seq x y z
N MET A 1 33.68 37.86 -2.24
CA MET A 1 32.88 36.65 -1.97
C MET A 1 33.60 35.47 -2.61
N THR A 2 34.09 34.52 -1.80
CA THR A 2 34.92 33.40 -2.28
C THR A 2 34.06 32.27 -2.82
N VAL A 3 34.47 31.69 -3.95
CA VAL A 3 33.79 30.60 -4.68
C VAL A 3 33.41 29.42 -3.77
N SER A 4 34.20 29.13 -2.72
CA SER A 4 33.88 28.10 -1.70
C SER A 4 32.58 28.34 -0.94
N SER A 5 32.17 29.60 -0.73
CA SER A 5 30.93 29.95 -0.01
C SER A 5 29.69 29.58 -0.84
N ILE A 6 29.78 29.71 -2.16
CA ILE A 6 28.68 29.43 -3.08
C ILE A 6 28.52 27.91 -3.25
N ILE A 7 29.63 27.18 -3.41
CA ILE A 7 29.63 25.72 -3.53
C ILE A 7 29.06 25.06 -2.27
N SER A 8 29.43 25.54 -1.08
CA SER A 8 28.90 25.02 0.20
C SER A 8 27.38 25.20 0.33
N LYS A 9 26.83 26.33 -0.12
CA LYS A 9 25.38 26.59 -0.11
C LYS A 9 24.62 25.70 -1.08
N LEU A 10 25.16 25.52 -2.29
CA LEU A 10 24.60 24.60 -3.30
C LEU A 10 24.58 23.15 -2.80
N LEU A 11 25.66 22.69 -2.16
CA LEU A 11 25.74 21.32 -1.63
C LEU A 11 24.69 21.09 -0.54
N ARG A 12 24.49 22.06 0.36
CA ARG A 12 23.46 21.98 1.41
C ARG A 12 22.05 21.98 0.83
N ALA A 13 21.76 22.82 -0.17
CA ALA A 13 20.47 22.84 -0.83
C ALA A 13 20.17 21.50 -1.53
N LEU A 14 21.16 20.92 -2.21
CA LEU A 14 21.02 19.62 -2.85
C LEU A 14 20.77 18.51 -1.82
N LEU A 15 21.49 18.54 -0.69
CA LEU A 15 21.31 17.57 0.39
C LEU A 15 19.89 17.63 0.97
N VAL A 16 19.35 18.84 1.17
CA VAL A 16 17.97 19.04 1.64
C VAL A 16 16.96 18.46 0.66
N VAL A 17 17.14 18.70 -0.65
CA VAL A 17 16.25 18.14 -1.68
C VAL A 17 16.31 16.61 -1.69
N VAL A 18 17.50 16.01 -1.60
CA VAL A 18 17.67 14.56 -1.54
C VAL A 18 17.00 13.98 -0.29
N LEU A 19 17.19 14.59 0.87
CA LEU A 19 16.57 14.15 2.11
C LEU A 19 15.04 14.24 2.06
N LEU A 20 14.50 15.31 1.48
CA LEU A 20 13.05 15.45 1.28
C LEU A 20 12.51 14.40 0.30
N GLY A 21 13.22 14.10 -0.77
CA GLY A 21 12.86 13.02 -1.70
C GLY A 21 12.86 11.64 -1.05
N LEU A 22 13.88 11.34 -0.24
CA LEU A 22 13.97 10.08 0.51
C LEU A 22 12.88 9.97 1.58
N ALA A 23 12.59 11.06 2.30
CA ALA A 23 11.50 11.09 3.26
C ALA A 23 10.15 10.82 2.58
N GLY A 24 9.85 11.52 1.48
CA GLY A 24 8.62 11.31 0.70
C GLY A 24 8.47 9.88 0.19
N TRP A 25 9.55 9.30 -0.35
CA TRP A 25 9.57 7.90 -0.78
C TRP A 25 9.31 6.93 0.37
N PHE A 26 9.96 7.17 1.53
CA PHE A 26 9.81 6.31 2.70
C PHE A 26 8.37 6.33 3.26
N PHE A 27 7.73 7.49 3.29
CA PHE A 27 6.33 7.63 3.70
C PHE A 27 5.39 6.83 2.78
N LEU A 28 5.51 7.01 1.45
CA LEU A 28 4.70 6.28 0.48
C LEU A 28 4.91 4.75 0.57
N TRP A 29 6.17 4.33 0.77
CA TRP A 29 6.51 2.91 0.90
C TRP A 29 5.98 2.30 2.20
N TYR A 30 6.04 3.03 3.31
CA TYR A 30 5.59 2.56 4.62
C TYR A 30 4.08 2.26 4.61
N ASP A 31 3.29 3.13 3.99
CA ASP A 31 1.83 3.01 3.94
C ASP A 31 1.32 2.00 2.91
N ALA A 32 2.06 1.75 1.83
CA ALA A 32 1.75 0.67 0.88
C ALA A 32 2.09 -0.73 1.44
N ARG A 33 3.04 -0.81 2.38
CA ARG A 33 3.56 -2.07 2.93
C ARG A 33 2.50 -2.99 3.57
N PRO A 34 1.55 -2.53 4.40
CA PRO A 34 0.55 -3.41 4.99
C PRO A 34 -0.38 -4.03 3.95
N ALA A 35 -0.84 -3.27 2.96
CA ALA A 35 -1.66 -3.79 1.87
C ALA A 35 -0.90 -4.82 1.02
N ASN A 36 0.37 -4.53 0.68
CA ASN A 36 1.24 -5.47 -0.02
C ASN A 36 1.43 -6.78 0.76
N ARG A 37 1.75 -6.69 2.06
CA ARG A 37 1.92 -7.88 2.91
C ARG A 37 0.66 -8.73 3.00
N PHE A 38 -0.49 -8.09 3.14
CA PHE A 38 -1.76 -8.82 3.18
C PHE A 38 -2.00 -9.52 1.83
N CYS A 39 -1.86 -8.82 0.71
CA CYS A 39 -2.01 -9.40 -0.62
C CYS A 39 -1.02 -10.54 -0.89
N ASP A 40 0.23 -10.41 -0.46
CA ASP A 40 1.25 -11.46 -0.61
C ASP A 40 0.92 -12.70 0.24
N SER A 41 0.25 -12.53 1.39
CA SER A 41 -0.13 -13.63 2.27
C SER A 41 -1.23 -14.54 1.71
N LEU A 42 -2.00 -14.05 0.74
CA LEU A 42 -3.09 -14.79 0.10
C LEU A 42 -2.55 -15.66 -1.04
N ALA A 43 -3.05 -16.87 -1.20
CA ALA A 43 -2.73 -17.73 -2.34
C ALA A 43 -3.85 -17.69 -3.39
N LEU A 44 -3.48 -17.91 -4.65
CA LEU A 44 -4.48 -18.24 -5.67
C LEU A 44 -5.13 -19.58 -5.28
N GLY A 45 -6.46 -19.66 -5.38
CA GLY A 45 -7.23 -20.81 -4.91
C GLY A 45 -7.75 -20.72 -3.49
N ASP A 46 -7.36 -19.69 -2.72
CA ASP A 46 -7.91 -19.44 -1.38
C ASP A 46 -9.41 -19.18 -1.43
N THR A 47 -10.13 -19.68 -0.42
CA THR A 47 -11.56 -19.45 -0.32
C THR A 47 -11.86 -18.04 0.16
N ARG A 48 -13.02 -17.51 -0.23
CA ARG A 48 -13.47 -16.19 0.22
C ARG A 48 -13.52 -16.08 1.74
N ASP A 49 -14.02 -17.11 2.42
CA ASP A 49 -14.08 -17.14 3.89
C ASP A 49 -12.71 -17.09 4.54
N ARG A 50 -11.70 -17.76 3.96
CA ARG A 50 -10.31 -17.67 4.44
C ARG A 50 -9.82 -16.23 4.35
N VAL A 51 -10.05 -15.55 3.22
CA VAL A 51 -9.64 -14.16 3.01
C VAL A 51 -10.31 -13.23 4.01
N ILE A 52 -11.64 -13.36 4.21
CA ILE A 52 -12.40 -12.54 5.17
C ILE A 52 -11.90 -12.77 6.60
N ASN A 53 -11.67 -14.03 6.98
CA ASN A 53 -11.18 -14.36 8.32
C ASN A 53 -9.77 -13.84 8.55
N ALA A 54 -8.88 -13.94 7.55
CA ALA A 54 -7.53 -13.38 7.63
C ALA A 54 -7.55 -11.85 7.77
N ALA A 55 -8.40 -11.17 6.99
CA ALA A 55 -8.57 -9.71 7.08
C ALA A 55 -9.07 -9.29 8.47
N ARG A 56 -10.09 -9.99 9.00
CA ARG A 56 -10.61 -9.72 10.35
C ARG A 56 -9.58 -9.98 11.45
N ALA A 57 -8.81 -11.06 11.34
CA ALA A 57 -7.74 -11.39 12.29
C ALA A 57 -6.64 -10.32 12.30
N ALA A 58 -6.39 -9.68 11.16
CA ALA A 58 -5.45 -8.57 11.02
C ALA A 58 -6.05 -7.19 11.40
N GLY A 59 -7.36 -7.13 11.71
CA GLY A 59 -8.05 -5.88 12.04
C GLY A 59 -8.38 -5.00 10.84
N TYR A 60 -8.34 -5.55 9.62
CA TYR A 60 -8.56 -4.80 8.39
C TYR A 60 -10.04 -4.70 8.00
N ALA A 61 -10.40 -3.57 7.39
CA ALA A 61 -11.74 -3.36 6.84
C ALA A 61 -11.90 -4.13 5.52
N VAL A 62 -13.02 -4.84 5.37
CA VAL A 62 -13.35 -5.61 4.17
C VAL A 62 -14.62 -5.04 3.54
N THR A 63 -14.55 -4.66 2.28
CA THR A 63 -15.69 -4.20 1.49
C THR A 63 -15.91 -5.15 0.32
N ALA A 64 -17.13 -5.68 0.20
CA ALA A 64 -17.51 -6.52 -0.93
C ALA A 64 -18.11 -5.66 -2.05
N ALA A 65 -17.71 -5.94 -3.29
CA ALA A 65 -18.25 -5.36 -4.51
C ALA A 65 -18.71 -6.46 -5.48
N GLU A 66 -19.48 -6.07 -6.50
CA GLU A 66 -19.99 -6.97 -7.55
C GLU A 66 -20.68 -8.24 -7.01
N GLY A 67 -21.54 -8.07 -6.00
CA GLY A 67 -22.26 -9.20 -5.38
C GLY A 67 -21.35 -10.18 -4.64
N GLY A 68 -20.14 -9.75 -4.24
CA GLY A 68 -19.18 -10.56 -3.50
C GLY A 68 -18.13 -11.27 -4.36
N LYS A 69 -18.08 -10.98 -5.68
CA LYS A 69 -17.01 -11.43 -6.58
C LYS A 69 -15.70 -10.68 -6.36
N ILE A 70 -15.75 -9.48 -5.79
CA ILE A 70 -14.57 -8.68 -5.48
C ILE A 70 -14.60 -8.36 -3.99
N LEU A 71 -13.48 -8.61 -3.29
CA LEU A 71 -13.25 -8.11 -1.94
C LEU A 71 -12.12 -7.08 -1.97
N ARG A 72 -12.37 -5.94 -1.35
CA ARG A 72 -11.36 -4.92 -1.08
C ARG A 72 -11.02 -4.96 0.40
N THR A 73 -9.79 -5.29 0.71
CA THR A 73 -9.28 -5.28 2.08
C THR A 73 -8.39 -4.07 2.27
N SER A 74 -8.88 -3.06 2.99
CA SER A 74 -8.10 -1.86 3.32
C SER A 74 -7.21 -2.16 4.51
N ALA A 75 -5.89 -2.12 4.28
CA ALA A 75 -4.89 -2.42 5.30
C ALA A 75 -4.07 -1.18 5.72
N SER A 76 -4.38 -0.01 5.16
CA SER A 76 -3.74 1.28 5.49
C SER A 76 -4.78 2.23 6.08
N ASP A 77 -4.47 2.79 7.25
CA ASP A 77 -5.26 3.80 7.98
C ASP A 77 -4.73 5.22 7.74
N ASN A 78 -4.21 5.50 6.54
CA ASN A 78 -3.76 6.86 6.22
C ASN A 78 -4.94 7.70 5.68
N PRO A 79 -5.23 8.88 6.26
CA PRO A 79 -6.33 9.75 5.82
C PRO A 79 -6.11 10.45 4.47
N TRP A 80 -4.90 10.44 3.92
CA TRP A 80 -4.57 11.10 2.64
C TRP A 80 -4.47 10.13 1.46
N PHE A 81 -4.24 8.84 1.71
CA PHE A 81 -4.10 7.83 0.68
C PHE A 81 -4.33 6.43 1.24
N SER A 82 -5.42 5.80 0.82
CA SER A 82 -5.73 4.41 1.16
C SER A 82 -5.20 3.46 0.08
N MET A 83 -4.55 2.38 0.51
CA MET A 83 -4.16 1.25 -0.33
C MET A 83 -4.93 0.02 0.13
N ALA A 84 -5.58 -0.66 -0.80
CA ALA A 84 -6.34 -1.87 -0.54
C ALA A 84 -5.82 -3.04 -1.36
N CYS A 85 -5.81 -4.22 -0.75
CA CYS A 85 -5.68 -5.46 -1.47
C CYS A 85 -7.03 -5.83 -2.08
N VAL A 86 -7.12 -5.75 -3.40
CA VAL A 86 -8.29 -6.14 -4.19
C VAL A 86 -8.12 -7.60 -4.59
N THR A 87 -9.04 -8.44 -4.14
CA THR A 87 -9.10 -9.87 -4.46
C THR A 87 -10.33 -10.16 -5.29
N THR A 88 -10.14 -10.82 -6.42
CA THR A 88 -11.22 -11.28 -7.31
C THR A 88 -11.43 -12.77 -7.13
N PHE A 89 -12.69 -13.16 -7.03
CA PHE A 89 -13.12 -14.53 -6.82
C PHE A 89 -13.85 -15.07 -8.05
N ASP A 90 -13.57 -16.32 -8.37
CA ASP A 90 -14.38 -17.15 -9.25
C ASP A 90 -14.64 -18.49 -8.58
N ALA A 91 -15.88 -18.97 -8.63
CA ALA A 91 -16.31 -20.18 -7.91
C ALA A 91 -15.81 -20.23 -6.45
N ASP A 92 -15.90 -19.10 -5.73
CA ASP A 92 -15.45 -18.89 -4.34
C ASP A 92 -13.93 -18.95 -4.11
N LYS A 93 -13.13 -19.03 -5.17
CA LYS A 93 -11.66 -19.09 -5.10
C LYS A 93 -11.01 -17.82 -5.61
N VAL A 94 -9.92 -17.40 -4.97
CA VAL A 94 -9.10 -16.28 -5.44
C VAL A 94 -8.49 -16.63 -6.80
N ILE A 95 -8.86 -15.86 -7.83
CA ILE A 95 -8.27 -15.95 -9.18
C ILE A 95 -7.30 -14.82 -9.47
N ARG A 96 -7.46 -13.69 -8.78
CA ARG A 96 -6.62 -12.51 -8.94
C ARG A 96 -6.52 -11.76 -7.63
N LYS A 97 -5.35 -11.19 -7.39
CA LYS A 97 -5.05 -10.31 -6.27
C LYS A 97 -4.16 -9.17 -6.75
N GLU A 98 -4.46 -7.96 -6.33
CA GLU A 98 -3.69 -6.77 -6.71
C GLU A 98 -3.83 -5.70 -5.63
N VAL A 99 -2.78 -4.90 -5.44
CA VAL A 99 -2.85 -3.73 -4.57
C VAL A 99 -3.23 -2.53 -5.41
N GLN A 100 -4.31 -1.86 -5.03
CA GLN A 100 -4.79 -0.65 -5.69
C GLN A 100 -4.91 0.48 -4.67
N ALA A 101 -4.64 1.70 -5.14
CA ALA A 101 -5.06 2.90 -4.43
C ALA A 101 -6.60 2.95 -4.46
N THR A 102 -7.21 3.22 -3.31
CA THR A 102 -8.66 3.24 -3.14
C THR A 102 -9.26 4.65 -3.15
N ASP A 103 -8.41 5.68 -3.32
CA ASP A 103 -8.75 7.10 -3.45
C ASP A 103 -8.27 7.71 -4.78
#